data_AF-A0A7K5H658-F1
#
_entry.id   AF-A0A7K5H658-F1
#
_cell.length_a   1.000
_cell.length_b   1.000
_cell.length_c   1.000
_cell.angle_alpha   90.00
_cell.angle_beta   90.00
_cell.angle_gamma   90.00
#
_symmetry.space_group_name_H-M   'P 1'
#
loop_
_entity.id
_entity.type
_entity.pdbx_description
1 polymer ?
#
loop_
_entity_poly.entity_id
_entity_poly.type
_entity_poly.pdbx_seq_one_letter_code
_entity_poly.pdbx_strand_id
1 'polypeptide(L)'
;MTAAYDPALRRLALTLAPPELRPRPGVYCGVGGPSYETGAECRLLRLLGADAVGMSTVAEAVAARHLGLRVLGLSLVTNAAAEEERE
;
A
#
# COMPACT_ATOMS: atom_id res chain seq x y z
N MET A 1 2.78 11.62 -11.99
CA MET A 1 2.92 10.85 -10.73
C MET A 1 3.74 9.56 -10.90
N THR A 2 4.68 9.48 -11.85
CA THR A 2 5.50 8.27 -12.12
C THR A 2 6.42 7.86 -10.97
N ALA A 3 6.82 8.81 -10.11
CA ALA A 3 7.58 8.58 -8.90
C ALA A 3 6.90 9.28 -7.72
N ALA A 4 5.69 8.84 -7.39
CA ALA A 4 4.95 9.37 -6.24
C ALA A 4 5.62 8.98 -4.91
N TYR A 5 6.17 7.76 -4.83
CA TYR A 5 6.97 7.29 -3.70
C TYR A 5 8.44 7.26 -4.11
N ASP A 6 9.30 7.87 -3.31
CA ASP A 6 10.71 8.10 -3.64
C ASP A 6 11.53 6.78 -3.61
N PRO A 7 12.14 6.36 -4.73
CA PRO A 7 12.86 5.09 -4.79
C PRO A 7 14.09 5.04 -3.85
N ALA A 8 14.73 6.17 -3.57
CA ALA A 8 15.87 6.22 -2.68
C ALA A 8 15.45 6.08 -1.21
N LEU A 9 14.33 6.68 -0.81
CA LEU A 9 13.76 6.44 0.53
C LEU A 9 13.35 4.98 0.71
N ARG A 10 12.73 4.36 -0.31
CA ARG A 10 12.38 2.93 -0.27
C ARG A 10 13.62 2.05 -0.10
N ARG A 11 14.70 2.31 -0.86
CA ARG A 11 15.97 1.57 -0.71
C ARG A 11 16.55 1.75 0.69
N LEU A 12 16.56 2.97 1.20
CA LEU A 12 17.04 3.27 2.56
C LEU A 12 16.25 2.46 3.61
N ALA A 13 14.92 2.45 3.51
CA ALA A 13 14.07 1.66 4.42
C ALA A 13 14.38 0.16 4.35
N LEU A 14 14.58 -0.40 3.15
CA LEU A 14 14.94 -1.81 2.98
C LEU A 14 16.33 -2.15 3.53
N THR A 15 17.27 -1.22 3.45
CA THR A 15 18.63 -1.40 3.99
C THR A 15 18.65 -1.31 5.52
N LEU A 16 17.84 -0.45 6.11
CA LEU A 16 17.80 -0.23 7.56
C LEU A 16 16.91 -1.23 8.30
N ALA A 17 15.98 -1.89 7.61
CA ALA A 17 15.07 -2.83 8.25
C ALA A 17 15.82 -4.06 8.78
N PRO A 18 15.60 -4.46 10.05
CA PRO A 18 16.16 -5.69 10.57
C PRO A 18 15.49 -6.91 9.90
N PRO A 19 16.15 -8.09 9.90
CA PRO A 19 15.65 -9.29 9.22
C PRO A 19 14.20 -9.66 9.59
N GLU A 20 13.81 -9.44 10.85
CA GLU A 20 12.50 -9.78 11.40
C GLU A 20 11.38 -8.85 10.94
N LEU A 21 11.72 -7.63 10.51
CA LEU A 21 10.77 -6.60 10.07
C LEU A 21 10.99 -6.19 8.61
N ARG A 22 11.60 -7.07 7.80
CA ARG A 22 11.95 -6.76 6.42
C ARG A 22 10.69 -6.42 5.60
N PRO A 23 10.52 -5.17 5.16
CA PRO A 23 9.32 -4.77 4.45
C PRO A 23 9.31 -5.36 3.05
N ARG A 24 8.10 -5.66 2.55
CA ARG A 24 7.88 -6.13 1.18
C ARG A 24 7.45 -4.94 0.31
N PRO A 25 8.15 -4.65 -0.79
CA PRO A 25 7.65 -3.69 -1.77
C PRO A 25 6.34 -4.20 -2.39
N GLY A 26 5.39 -3.30 -2.64
CA GLY A 26 4.12 -3.65 -3.27
C GLY A 26 3.32 -2.43 -3.70
N VAL A 27 2.14 -2.69 -4.26
CA VAL A 27 1.15 -1.71 -4.71
C VAL A 27 0.06 -1.56 -3.65
N TYR A 28 -0.11 -0.34 -3.13
CA TYR A 28 -1.21 0.00 -2.25
C TYR A 28 -2.37 0.58 -3.06
N CYS A 29 -3.57 0.03 -2.88
CA CYS A 29 -4.80 0.58 -3.44
C CYS A 29 -5.54 1.39 -2.36
N GLY A 30 -5.74 2.69 -2.60
CA GLY A 30 -6.57 3.53 -1.75
C GLY A 30 -8.04 3.48 -2.19
N VAL A 31 -8.94 3.13 -1.29
CA VAL A 31 -10.40 3.18 -1.47
C VAL A 31 -11.04 4.22 -0.56
N GLY A 32 -12.33 4.52 -0.74
CA GLY A 32 -13.01 5.55 0.04
C GLY A 32 -13.35 5.17 1.48
N GLY A 33 -13.60 3.89 1.76
CA GLY A 33 -14.17 3.47 3.04
C GLY A 33 -15.57 4.06 3.31
N PRO A 34 -16.09 4.00 4.56
CA PRO A 34 -15.49 3.38 5.75
C PRO A 34 -15.75 1.86 5.85
N SER A 35 -16.58 1.32 4.97
CA SER A 35 -16.81 -0.12 4.88
C SER A 35 -15.56 -0.82 4.36
N TYR A 36 -15.19 -1.94 4.99
CA TYR A 36 -14.16 -2.83 4.44
C TYR A 36 -14.62 -3.41 3.10
N GLU A 37 -13.63 -3.85 2.34
CA GLU A 37 -13.83 -4.47 1.04
C GLU A 37 -14.49 -5.84 1.22
N THR A 38 -15.46 -6.14 0.37
CA THR A 38 -16.02 -7.48 0.20
C THR A 38 -14.98 -8.43 -0.38
N GLY A 39 -15.16 -9.75 -0.22
CA GLY A 39 -14.26 -10.73 -0.83
C GLY A 39 -14.16 -10.60 -2.35
N ALA A 40 -15.25 -10.21 -3.03
CA ALA A 40 -15.25 -9.94 -4.46
C ALA A 40 -14.40 -8.72 -4.84
N GLU A 41 -14.48 -7.64 -4.07
CA GLU A 41 -13.65 -6.44 -4.25
C GLU A 41 -12.17 -6.77 -3.98
N CYS A 42 -11.85 -7.52 -2.93
CA CYS A 42 -10.49 -7.98 -2.65
C CYS A 42 -9.89 -8.76 -3.82
N ARG A 43 -10.66 -9.70 -4.41
CA ARG A 43 -10.24 -10.46 -5.60
C ARG A 43 -10.02 -9.56 -6.81
N LEU A 44 -10.93 -8.62 -7.05
CA LEU A 44 -10.80 -7.64 -8.14
C LEU A 44 -9.52 -6.82 -7.97
N LEU A 45 -9.28 -6.26 -6.78
CA LEU A 45 -8.10 -5.44 -6.51
C LEU A 45 -6.82 -6.23 -6.68
N ARG A 46 -6.80 -7.50 -6.27
CA ARG A 46 -5.66 -8.39 -6.49
C ARG A 46 -5.41 -8.69 -7.98
N LEU A 47 -6.47 -8.89 -8.77
CA LEU A 47 -6.35 -9.03 -10.24
C LEU A 47 -5.83 -7.75 -10.91
N LEU A 48 -6.13 -6.57 -10.34
CA LEU A 48 -5.59 -5.28 -10.76
C LEU A 48 -4.15 -5.02 -10.26
N GLY A 49 -3.56 -5.96 -9.50
CA GLY A 49 -2.18 -5.90 -9.05
C GLY A 49 -1.96 -5.22 -7.70
N ALA A 50 -3.01 -5.04 -6.88
CA ALA A 50 -2.84 -4.54 -5.52
C ALA A 50 -2.27 -5.62 -4.58
N ASP A 51 -1.30 -5.23 -3.76
CA ASP A 51 -0.72 -6.04 -2.68
C ASP A 51 -1.31 -5.69 -1.30
N ALA A 52 -1.81 -4.47 -1.15
CA ALA A 52 -2.51 -4.00 0.04
C ALA A 52 -3.63 -3.03 -0.34
N VAL A 53 -4.66 -2.94 0.50
CA VAL A 53 -5.77 -1.99 0.36
C VAL A 53 -5.98 -1.23 1.66
N GLY A 54 -6.45 0.01 1.57
CA GLY A 54 -6.95 0.75 2.72
C GLY A 54 -7.53 2.10 2.32
N MET A 55 -7.83 2.92 3.31
CA MET A 55 -8.75 4.06 3.15
C MET A 55 -8.08 5.44 3.31
N SER A 56 -6.75 5.51 3.19
CA SER A 56 -5.98 6.75 3.43
C SER A 56 -4.75 6.85 2.51
N THR A 57 -3.84 7.77 2.81
CA THR A 57 -2.46 7.84 2.31
C THR A 57 -2.31 8.31 0.85
N VAL A 58 -3.17 7.88 -0.07
CA VAL A 58 -3.05 8.21 -1.51
C VAL A 58 -3.21 9.71 -1.73
N ALA A 59 -4.20 10.35 -1.10
CA ALA A 59 -4.46 11.78 -1.26
C ALA A 59 -3.29 12.62 -0.72
N GLU A 60 -2.77 12.27 0.46
CA GLU A 60 -1.64 12.93 1.10
C GLU A 60 -0.36 12.75 0.28
N ALA A 61 -0.11 11.55 -0.26
CA ALA A 61 1.04 11.30 -1.13
C ALA A 61 0.97 12.16 -2.41
N VAL A 62 -0.20 12.28 -3.04
CA VAL A 62 -0.39 13.13 -4.23
C VAL A 62 -0.15 14.60 -3.89
N ALA A 63 -0.73 15.10 -2.79
CA ALA A 63 -0.55 16.49 -2.35
C ALA A 63 0.92 16.80 -2.01
N ALA A 64 1.58 15.92 -1.25
CA ALA A 64 3.00 16.06 -0.91
C ALA A 64 3.89 16.12 -2.15
N ARG A 65 3.60 15.29 -3.16
CA ARG A 65 4.35 15.31 -4.43
C ARG A 65 4.06 16.53 -5.28
N HIS A 66 2.83 17.04 -5.26
CA HIS A 66 2.50 18.32 -5.87
C HIS A 66 3.34 19.47 -5.27
N LEU A 67 3.60 19.42 -3.95
CA LEU A 67 4.46 20.37 -3.23
C LEU A 67 5.98 20.07 -3.37
N GLY A 68 6.37 19.08 -4.17
CA GLY A 68 7.79 18.73 -4.38
C GLY A 68 8.43 17.91 -3.24
N LEU A 69 7.68 17.51 -2.20
CA LEU A 69 8.19 16.74 -1.07
C LEU A 69 8.51 15.30 -1.46
N ARG A 70 9.52 14.70 -0.83
CA ARG A 70 9.82 13.26 -1.00
C ARG A 70 8.93 12.43 -0.07
N VAL A 71 8.40 11.32 -0.57
CA VAL A 71 7.42 10.50 0.18
C VAL A 71 7.94 9.06 0.32
N LEU A 72 7.85 8.51 1.54
CA LEU A 72 7.99 7.09 1.83
C LEU A 72 6.64 6.57 2.33
N GLY A 73 6.11 5.53 1.70
CA GLY A 73 4.90 4.84 2.16
C GLY A 73 5.25 3.52 2.84
N LEU A 74 4.68 3.28 4.01
CA LEU A 74 4.76 2.01 4.74
C LEU A 74 3.36 1.62 5.19
N SER A 75 2.95 0.40 4.88
CA SER A 75 1.66 -0.15 5.31
C SER A 75 1.92 -1.31 6.25
N LEU A 76 1.39 -1.22 7.47
CA LEU A 76 1.33 -2.34 8.39
C LEU A 76 0.11 -3.19 8.02
N VAL A 77 0.33 -4.39 7.52
CA VAL A 77 -0.76 -5.32 7.16
C VAL A 77 -1.26 -5.97 8.45
N THR A 78 -2.44 -5.58 8.91
CA THR A 78 -3.06 -6.07 10.15
C THR A 78 -3.88 -7.35 9.96
N ASN A 79 -4.33 -7.61 8.74
CA ASN A 79 -5.13 -8.78 8.39
C ASN A 79 -4.91 -9.14 6.92
N ALA A 80 -5.11 -10.41 6.59
CA ALA A 80 -5.33 -10.78 5.20
C ALA A 80 -6.67 -10.19 4.75
N ALA A 81 -6.72 -9.61 3.56
CA ALA A 81 -7.97 -9.19 2.94
C ALA A 81 -8.81 -10.46 2.72
N ALA A 82 -10.09 -10.43 3.13
CA ALA A 82 -10.93 -11.62 3.25
C ALA A 82 -10.90 -12.49 1.98
N GLU A 83 -10.11 -13.56 2.02
CA GLU A 83 -10.27 -14.69 1.12
C GLU A 83 -11.46 -15.47 1.67
N GLU A 84 -12.57 -15.51 0.93
CA GLU A 84 -13.61 -16.50 1.18
C GLU A 84 -12.92 -17.87 1.24
N GLU A 85 -12.98 -18.53 2.40
CA GLU A 85 -12.74 -19.94 2.56
C GLU A 85 -13.52 -20.66 1.44
N ARG A 86 -12.79 -21.19 0.46
CA ARG A 86 -13.38 -22.14 -0.47
C ARG A 86 -13.49 -23.45 0.28
N GLU A 87 -14.71 -23.82 0.67
CA GLU A 87 -15.10 -25.23 0.83
C GLU A 87 -14.75 -26.04 -0.42
#